data_AF-A0A3A9YMJ7-F1
#
_entry.id   AF-A0A3A9YMJ7-F1
#
_cell.length_a   1.000
_cell.length_b   1.000
_cell.length_c   1.000
_cell.angle_alpha   90.00
_cell.angle_beta   90.00
_cell.angle_gamma   90.00
#
_symmetry.space_group_name_H-M   'P 1'
#
loop_
_entity.id
_entity.type
_entity.pdbx_description
1 polymer ?
#
loop_
_entity_poly.entity_id
_entity_poly.type
_entity_poly.pdbx_seq_one_letter_code
_entity_poly.pdbx_strand_id
1 'polypeptide(L)' 'MEIRTFLVLGAVLYFVPTAVAFARGVRNAGSVLVVNLFLGWTFLGWVVALAMAARSVERS' A
#
# COMPACT_ATOMS: atom_id res chain seq x y z
N MET A 1 -2.29 27.48 3.15
CA MET A 1 -2.59 26.04 3.06
C MET A 1 -2.59 25.49 4.48
N GLU A 2 -3.73 25.04 4.98
CA GLU A 2 -3.83 24.56 6.37
C GLU A 2 -3.22 23.16 6.54
N ILE A 3 -2.66 22.87 7.72
CA ILE A 3 -2.08 21.56 8.08
C ILE A 3 -3.06 20.40 7.84
N ARG A 4 -4.37 20.67 7.97
CA ARG A 4 -5.46 19.72 7.74
C ARG A 4 -5.44 19.14 6.33
N THR A 5 -5.14 19.98 5.33
CA THR A 5 -5.11 19.58 3.92
C THR A 5 -3.99 18.57 3.64
N PHE A 6 -2.82 18.78 4.24
CA PHE A 6 -1.67 17.86 4.08
C PHE A 6 -1.93 16.51 4.75
N LEU A 7 -2.61 16.49 5.89
CA LEU A 7 -2.98 15.25 6.58
C LEU A 7 -3.97 14.41 5.76
N VAL A 8 -4.97 15.05 5.15
CA VAL A 8 -5.95 14.37 4.30
C VAL A 8 -5.29 13.82 3.03
N LEU A 9 -4.42 14.61 2.37
CA LEU A 9 -3.66 14.15 1.21
C LEU A 9 -2.74 12.97 1.54
N GLY A 10 -2.02 13.04 2.66
CA GLY A 10 -1.17 11.96 3.14
C GLY A 10 -1.96 10.68 3.44
N ALA A 11 -3.15 10.81 4.04
CA ALA A 11 -4.04 9.68 4.31
C ALA A 11 -4.57 9.03 3.02
N VAL A 12 -4.97 9.82 2.02
CA VAL A 12 -5.44 9.28 0.73
C VAL A 12 -4.30 8.55 0.00
N LEU A 13 -3.10 9.14 0.02
CA LEU A 13 -1.90 8.47 -0.48
C LEU A 13 -1.67 7.17 0.29
N TYR A 14 -1.76 7.14 1.62
CA TYR A 14 -1.52 5.95 2.43
C TYR A 14 -2.24 4.69 1.94
N PHE A 15 -3.48 4.82 1.46
CA PHE A 15 -4.31 3.71 0.97
C PHE A 15 -4.05 3.26 -0.47
N VAL A 16 -3.22 3.97 -1.24
CA VAL A 16 -2.91 3.61 -2.64
C VAL A 16 -2.36 2.18 -2.80
N PRO A 17 -1.40 1.67 -1.99
CA PRO A 17 -0.85 0.32 -2.18
C PRO A 17 -1.91 -0.75 -1.91
N THR A 18 -2.76 -0.52 -0.91
CA THR A 18 -3.88 -1.38 -0.58
C THR A 18 -4.91 -1.38 -1.72
N ALA A 19 -5.26 -0.21 -2.25
CA ALA A 19 -6.18 -0.09 -3.40
C ALA A 19 -5.61 -0.79 -4.65
N VAL A 20 -4.31 -0.64 -4.94
CA VAL A 20 -3.64 -1.29 -6.08
C VAL A 20 -3.62 -2.82 -5.92
N ALA A 21 -3.37 -3.33 -4.71
CA ALA A 21 -3.38 -4.78 -4.45
C ALA A 21 -4.78 -5.38 -4.62
N PHE A 22 -5.83 -4.70 -4.15
CA PHE A 22 -7.22 -5.14 -4.35
C PHE A 22 -7.66 -5.03 -5.81
N ALA A 23 -7.33 -3.93 -6.50
CA ALA A 23 -7.67 -3.73 -7.91
C ALA A 23 -7.01 -4.77 -8.83
N ARG A 24 -5.84 -5.29 -8.45
CA ARG A 24 -5.13 -6.32 -9.22
C ARG A 24 -5.55 -7.76 -8.89
N GLY A 25 -6.41 -7.99 -7.89
CA GLY A 25 -6.89 -9.33 -7.55
C GLY A 25 -5.77 -10.32 -7.20
N VAL A 26 -4.62 -9.83 -6.70
CA VAL A 26 -3.49 -10.68 -6.34
C VAL A 26 -3.84 -11.51 -5.11
N ARG A 27 -3.65 -12.83 -5.16
CA ARG A 27 -3.86 -13.76 -4.02
C ARG A 27 -3.09 -13.35 -2.76
N ASN A 28 -2.01 -12.57 -2.92
CA ASN A 28 -1.18 -12.01 -1.85
C ASN A 28 -1.67 -10.65 -1.32
N ALA A 29 -2.90 -10.22 -1.64
CA ALA A 29 -3.47 -8.97 -1.13
C ALA A 29 -3.48 -8.91 0.41
N GLY A 30 -3.64 -10.06 1.09
CA GLY A 30 -3.53 -10.15 2.55
C GLY A 30 -2.14 -9.75 3.07
N SER A 31 -1.07 -10.16 2.41
CA SER A 31 0.31 -9.79 2.78
C SER A 31 0.58 -8.30 2.54
N VAL A 32 0.02 -7.72 1.48
CA VAL A 32 0.09 -6.27 1.24
C VAL A 32 -0.65 -5.50 2.33
N LEU A 33 -1.82 -5.98 2.76
CA LEU A 33 -2.59 -5.38 3.85
C LEU A 33 -1.81 -5.44 5.18
N VAL A 34 -1.20 -6.57 5.52
CA VAL A 34 -0.40 -6.73 6.75
C VAL A 34 0.80 -5.78 6.73
N VAL A 35 1.54 -5.70 5.63
CA VAL A 35 2.69 -4.79 5.54
C VAL A 35 2.26 -3.32 5.56
N ASN A 36 1.17 -2.98 4.88
CA ASN A 36 0.63 -1.62 4.91
C ASN A 36 0.08 -1.25 6.31
N LEU A 37 -0.48 -2.20 7.05
CA LEU A 37 -0.98 -1.96 8.42
C LEU A 37 0.14 -1.83 9.46
N PHE A 38 1.14 -2.71 9.42
CA PHE A 38 2.20 -2.76 10.43
C PHE A 38 3.41 -1.87 10.10
N LEU A 39 3.73 -1.68 8.82
CA LEU A 39 4.90 -0.90 8.38
C LEU A 39 4.53 0.29 7.49
N GLY A 40 3.27 0.49 7.11
CA GLY A 40 2.89 1.59 6.20
C GLY A 40 3.13 2.99 6.78
N TRP A 41 3.23 3.11 8.11
CA TRP A 41 3.68 4.31 8.81
C TRP A 41 5.16 4.66 8.56
N THR A 42 5.93 3.75 7.96
CA THR A 42 7.30 3.97 7.49
C THR A 42 7.32 4.05 5.96
N PHE A 43 8.10 4.98 5.41
CA PHE A 43 8.30 5.08 3.95
C PHE A 43 8.74 3.73 3.34
N LEU A 44 9.55 2.97 4.07
CA LEU A 44 10.00 1.64 3.68
C LEU A 44 8.85 0.63 3.54
N GLY A 45 7.96 0.54 4.53
CA GLY A 45 6.80 -0.35 4.47
C GLY A 45 5.85 -0.01 3.33
N TRP A 46 5.73 1.28 3.02
CA TRP A 46 4.93 1.75 1.91
C TRP A 46 5.52 1.31 0.55
N VAL A 47 6.84 1.44 0.37
CA VAL A 47 7.56 0.95 -0.82
C VAL A 47 7.49 -0.57 -0.95
N VAL A 48 7.64 -1.32 0.15
CA VAL A 48 7.54 -2.79 0.15
C VAL A 48 6.12 -3.26 -0.19
N ALA A 49 5.08 -2.60 0.36
CA ALA A 49 3.69 -2.87 0.01
C ALA A 49 3.42 -2.62 -1.48
N LEU A 50 3.94 -1.52 -2.04
CA LEU A 50 3.84 -1.22 -3.46
C LEU A 50 4.59 -2.25 -4.32
N ALA A 51 5.80 -2.63 -3.92
CA ALA A 51 6.60 -3.65 -4.61
C ALA A 51 5.92 -5.02 -4.57
N MET A 52 5.25 -5.38 -3.48
CA MET A 52 4.44 -6.60 -3.40
C MET A 52 3.17 -6.53 -4.26
N ALA A 53 2.49 -5.39 -4.29
CA ALA A 53 1.35 -5.17 -5.17
C ALA A 53 1.73 -5.15 -6.66
N ALA A 54 2.95 -4.72 -6.98
CA ALA A 54 3.51 -4.70 -8.33
C ALA A 54 4.11 -6.05 -8.76
N ARG A 55 4.47 -6.94 -7.82
CA ARG A 55 5.05 -8.25 -8.12
C ARG A 55 4.01 -9.13 -8.80
N SER A 56 4.26 -9.48 -10.05
CA SER A 56 3.53 -10.54 -10.75
C SER A 56 3.77 -11.86 -10.02
N VAL A 57 2.69 -12.56 -9.70
CA VAL A 57 2.76 -13.94 -9.17
C VAL A 57 3.41 -14.80 -10.24
N GLU A 58 4.72 -15.05 -10.11
CA GLU A 58 5.41 -16.11 -10.83
C GLU A 58 4.68 -17.41 -10.45
N ARG A 59 3.91 -17.95 -11.40
CA ARG A 59 3.27 -19.26 -11.24
C ARG A 59 4.36 -20.31 -11.46
N SER A 60 4.95 -20.81 -10.38
CA SER A 60 5.71 -22.07 -10.37
C SER A 60 4.81 -23.21 -9.95
#